data_AF-A0A0C5W349-F1
#
_entry.id   AF-A0A0C5W349-F1
#
_cell.length_a   1.000
_cell.length_b   1.000
_cell.length_c   1.000
_cell.angle_alpha   90.00
_cell.angle_beta   90.00
_cell.angle_gamma   90.00
#
_symmetry.space_group_name_H-M   'P 1'
#
loop_
_entity.id
_entity.type
_entity.pdbx_description
1 polymer ?
#
loop_
_entity_poly.entity_id
_entity_poly.type
_entity_poly.pdbx_seq_one_letter_code
_entity_poly.pdbx_strand_id
1 'polypeptide(L)'
;MIGNVNILFLLGFFSYSSQPDNQLEKATDEICLCLEAPYQQAEKALKQLLGAQISGDLAKVTQSQDEMMAVINASRLCLESFHHLYPDIAQDMTLKGETLKRLESKCPDPLSAHRSQLEEEVPTP
;
A
#
# COMPACT_ATOMS: atom_id res chain seq x y z
N MET A 1 -23.93 -53.61 -36.09
CA MET A 1 -23.36 -53.83 -34.74
C MET A 1 -22.36 -52.71 -34.49
N ILE A 2 -22.72 -51.81 -33.58
CA ILE A 2 -21.91 -50.67 -33.14
C ILE A 2 -20.87 -51.22 -32.16
N GLY A 3 -19.58 -50.98 -32.42
CA GLY A 3 -18.49 -51.55 -31.62
C GLY A 3 -17.37 -50.56 -31.39
N ASN A 4 -17.41 -49.92 -30.22
CA ASN A 4 -16.31 -49.35 -29.44
C ASN A 4 -15.54 -48.16 -30.01
N VAL A 5 -16.11 -46.97 -29.79
CA VAL A 5 -15.33 -45.74 -29.59
C VAL A 5 -14.79 -45.77 -28.16
N ASN A 6 -13.47 -45.89 -28.01
CA ASN A 6 -12.78 -45.67 -26.75
C ASN A 6 -11.67 -44.63 -26.98
N ILE A 7 -12.09 -43.41 -27.31
CA ILE A 7 -11.26 -42.21 -27.28
C ILE A 7 -11.36 -41.69 -25.84
N LEU A 8 -10.66 -42.37 -24.94
CA LEU A 8 -10.46 -41.94 -23.57
C LEU A 8 -9.11 -41.19 -23.52
N PHE A 9 -9.09 -40.03 -22.85
CA PHE A 9 -7.92 -39.20 -22.53
C PHE A 9 -7.38 -38.28 -23.64
N LEU A 10 -8.25 -37.44 -24.20
CA LEU A 10 -7.88 -36.06 -24.53
C LEU A 10 -8.70 -35.14 -23.63
N LEU A 11 -8.03 -34.14 -23.03
CA LEU A 11 -8.55 -33.01 -22.23
C LEU A 11 -8.46 -33.16 -20.69
N GLY A 12 -7.56 -32.36 -20.10
CA GLY A 12 -7.33 -32.22 -18.66
C GLY A 12 -5.93 -32.71 -18.34
N PHE A 13 -4.88 -31.89 -18.39
CA PHE A 13 -4.69 -30.71 -17.55
C PHE A 13 -3.99 -29.59 -18.35
N PHE A 14 -4.77 -28.70 -18.98
CA PHE A 14 -4.28 -27.33 -19.06
C PHE A 14 -4.43 -26.78 -17.64
N SER A 15 -3.36 -26.88 -16.85
CA SER A 15 -3.22 -26.05 -15.66
C SER A 15 -3.33 -24.62 -16.15
N TYR A 16 -4.52 -24.04 -15.98
CA TYR A 16 -4.73 -22.61 -16.13
C TYR A 16 -3.96 -22.00 -14.97
N SER A 17 -2.69 -21.72 -15.19
CA SER A 17 -1.84 -20.95 -14.29
C SER A 17 -2.44 -19.55 -14.21
N SER A 18 -3.41 -19.33 -13.32
CA SER A 18 -3.85 -17.98 -12.98
C SER A 18 -2.63 -17.30 -12.35
N GLN A 19 -1.92 -16.52 -13.16
CA GLN A 19 -0.64 -15.90 -12.82
C GLN A 19 -0.79 -15.08 -11.54
N PRO A 20 -0.24 -15.52 -10.39
CA PRO A 20 -0.33 -14.75 -9.14
C PRO A 20 0.23 -13.32 -9.31
N ASP A 21 1.17 -13.16 -10.25
CA ASP A 21 1.77 -11.88 -10.61
C ASP A 21 0.76 -10.82 -11.09
N ASN A 22 -0.25 -11.19 -11.90
CA ASN A 22 -1.26 -10.24 -12.37
C ASN A 22 -2.16 -9.75 -11.24
N GLN A 23 -2.44 -10.60 -10.24
CA GLN A 23 -3.22 -10.20 -9.07
C GLN A 23 -2.41 -9.30 -8.13
N LEU A 24 -1.12 -9.59 -7.94
CA LEU A 24 -0.23 -8.75 -7.16
C LEU A 24 -0.07 -7.36 -7.78
N GLU A 25 0.09 -7.29 -9.10
CA GLU A 25 0.22 -6.03 -9.81
C GLU A 25 -1.03 -5.17 -9.65
N LYS A 26 -2.21 -5.77 -9.88
CA LYS A 26 -3.50 -5.09 -9.72
C LYS A 26 -3.72 -4.62 -8.28
N ALA A 27 -3.42 -5.47 -7.29
CA ALA A 27 -3.54 -5.08 -5.89
C ALA A 27 -2.61 -3.91 -5.54
N THR A 28 -1.38 -3.93 -6.06
CA THR A 28 -0.43 -2.84 -5.89
C THR A 28 -0.96 -1.54 -6.51
N ASP A 29 -1.48 -1.59 -7.74
CA ASP A 29 -2.06 -0.43 -8.43
C ASP A 29 -3.22 0.20 -7.66
N GLU A 30 -4.16 -0.62 -7.17
CA GLU A 30 -5.33 -0.12 -6.46
C GLU A 30 -4.97 0.51 -5.11
N ILE A 31 -4.01 -0.08 -4.38
CA ILE A 31 -3.51 0.52 -3.15
C ILE A 31 -2.79 1.85 -3.45
N CYS A 32 -1.93 1.90 -4.46
CA CYS A 32 -1.26 3.14 -4.85
C CYS A 32 -2.25 4.24 -5.22
N LEU A 33 -3.31 3.89 -5.96
CA LEU A 33 -4.36 4.83 -6.33
C LEU A 33 -5.14 5.33 -5.10
N CYS A 34 -5.38 4.47 -4.11
CA CYS A 34 -5.99 4.89 -2.85
C CYS A 34 -5.06 5.83 -2.04
N LEU A 35 -3.75 5.56 -2.04
CA LEU A 35 -2.76 6.32 -1.29
C LEU A 35 -2.41 7.68 -1.91
N GLU A 36 -2.73 7.91 -3.18
CA GLU A 36 -2.38 9.14 -3.91
C GLU A 36 -2.80 10.42 -3.16
N ALA A 37 -4.08 10.55 -2.82
CA ALA A 37 -4.60 11.73 -2.13
C ALA A 37 -4.04 11.88 -0.69
N PRO A 38 -4.02 10.84 0.16
CA PRO A 38 -3.31 10.89 1.44
C PRO A 38 -1.86 11.33 1.32
N TYR A 39 -1.10 10.84 0.33
CA TYR A 39 0.30 11.17 0.14
C TYR A 39 0.52 12.61 -0.30
N GLN A 40 -0.30 13.12 -1.22
CA GLN A 40 -0.28 14.54 -1.58
C GLN A 40 -0.57 15.43 -0.36
N GLN A 41 -1.47 15.01 0.52
CA GLN A 41 -1.77 15.73 1.75
C GLN A 41 -0.63 15.64 2.77
N ALA A 42 0.05 14.49 2.91
CA ALA A 42 1.25 14.36 3.75
C ALA A 42 2.35 15.33 3.32
N GLU A 43 2.64 15.42 2.02
CA GLU A 43 3.69 16.32 1.52
C GLU A 43 3.36 17.79 1.83
N LYS A 44 2.09 18.17 1.72
CA LYS A 44 1.63 19.52 2.05
C LYS A 44 1.75 19.79 3.56
N ALA A 45 1.26 18.89 4.40
CA ALA A 45 1.32 19.01 5.86
C ALA A 45 2.77 19.09 6.34
N LEU A 46 3.69 18.31 5.74
CA LEU A 46 5.11 18.36 6.06
C LEU A 46 5.73 19.72 5.72
N LYS A 47 5.44 20.28 4.53
CA LYS A 47 5.92 21.62 4.15
C LYS A 47 5.40 22.70 5.11
N GLN A 48 4.15 22.59 5.54
CA GLN A 48 3.56 23.50 6.52
C GLN A 48 4.23 23.36 7.89
N LEU A 49 4.47 22.14 8.35
CA LEU A 49 5.14 21.86 9.62
C LEU A 49 6.55 22.45 9.64
N LEU A 50 7.36 22.20 8.61
CA LEU A 50 8.72 22.72 8.51
C LEU A 50 8.73 24.25 8.50
N GLY A 51 7.84 24.88 7.73
CA GLY A 51 7.69 26.33 7.70
C GLY A 51 7.27 26.91 9.07
N ALA A 52 6.35 26.24 9.76
CA ALA A 52 5.86 26.65 11.07
C ALA A 52 6.91 26.52 12.19
N GLN A 53 7.73 25.46 12.14
CA GLN A 53 8.86 25.29 13.05
C GLN A 53 9.88 26.42 12.88
N ILE A 54 10.23 26.76 11.63
CA ILE A 54 11.16 27.86 11.34
C ILE A 54 10.61 29.21 11.83
N SER A 55 9.29 29.43 11.71
CA SER A 55 8.67 30.69 12.16
C SER A 55 8.31 30.73 13.65
N GLY A 56 8.44 29.61 14.38
CA GLY A 56 7.98 29.49 15.77
C GLY A 56 6.45 29.59 15.95
N ASP A 57 5.68 29.32 14.90
CA ASP A 57 4.21 29.43 14.92
C ASP A 57 3.59 28.14 15.45
N LEU A 58 3.45 28.06 16.78
CA LEU A 58 2.98 26.86 17.46
C LEU A 58 1.57 26.43 17.01
N ALA A 59 0.69 27.37 16.67
CA ALA A 59 -0.65 27.05 16.20
C ALA A 59 -0.60 26.29 14.86
N LYS A 60 0.26 26.73 13.93
CA LYS A 60 0.48 26.02 12.67
C LYS A 60 1.19 24.69 12.84
N VAL A 61 2.09 24.58 13.83
CA VAL A 61 2.73 23.31 14.18
C VAL A 61 1.68 22.28 14.63
N THR A 62 0.77 22.66 15.52
CA THR A 62 -0.31 21.77 15.98
C THR A 62 -1.27 21.40 14.84
N GLN A 63 -1.69 22.39 14.04
CA GLN A 63 -2.55 22.12 12.88
C GLN A 63 -1.91 21.12 11.90
N SER A 64 -0.61 21.28 11.62
CA SER A 64 0.09 20.39 10.69
C SER A 64 0.19 18.96 11.24
N GLN A 65 0.31 18.79 12.55
CA GLN A 65 0.27 17.48 13.21
C GLN A 65 -1.10 16.81 13.10
N ASP A 66 -2.19 17.56 13.29
CA ASP A 66 -3.55 17.05 13.12
C ASP A 66 -3.79 16.60 11.67
N GLU A 67 -3.31 17.38 10.70
CA GLU A 67 -3.36 17.02 9.28
C GLU A 67 -2.55 15.74 8.98
N MET A 68 -1.36 15.58 9.58
CA MET A 68 -0.58 14.33 9.49
C MET A 68 -1.32 13.13 10.09
N MET A 69 -2.01 13.30 11.22
CA MET A 69 -2.80 12.23 11.83
C MET A 69 -3.97 11.82 10.94
N ALA A 70 -4.62 12.77 10.27
CA ALA A 70 -5.66 12.48 9.29
C ALA A 70 -5.10 11.67 8.10
N VAL A 71 -3.91 12.00 7.61
CA VAL A 71 -3.23 11.25 6.55
C VAL A 71 -2.91 9.81 6.98
N ILE A 72 -2.38 9.62 8.20
CA ILE A 72 -2.11 8.30 8.75
C ILE A 72 -3.40 7.47 8.77
N ASN A 73 -4.51 8.05 9.22
CA ASN A 73 -5.79 7.35 9.28
C ASN A 73 -6.30 6.97 7.89
N ALA A 74 -6.29 7.90 6.93
CA ALA A 74 -6.71 7.63 5.56
C ALA A 74 -5.85 6.55 4.89
N SER A 75 -4.53 6.59 5.12
CA SER A 75 -3.59 5.60 4.57
C SER A 75 -3.82 4.21 5.18
N ARG A 76 -4.14 4.13 6.48
CA ARG A 76 -4.52 2.87 7.14
C ARG A 76 -5.78 2.29 6.51
N LEU A 77 -6.81 3.11 6.26
CA LEU A 77 -8.04 2.65 5.61
C LEU A 77 -7.78 2.09 4.21
N CYS A 78 -6.85 2.69 3.44
CA CYS A 78 -6.43 2.13 2.15
C CYS A 78 -5.84 0.72 2.31
N LEU A 79 -4.93 0.52 3.26
CA LEU A 79 -4.31 -0.78 3.52
C LEU A 79 -5.28 -1.79 4.13
N GLU A 80 -6.24 -1.36 4.95
CA GLU A 80 -7.28 -2.22 5.50
C GLU A 80 -8.24 -2.69 4.41
N SER A 81 -8.62 -1.82 3.47
CA SER A 81 -9.48 -2.17 2.35
C SER A 81 -8.86 -3.27 1.46
N PHE A 82 -7.52 -3.29 1.36
CA PHE A 82 -6.78 -4.34 0.65
C PHE A 82 -7.04 -5.73 1.25
N HIS A 83 -7.13 -5.87 2.57
CA HIS A 83 -7.41 -7.17 3.20
C HIS A 83 -8.77 -7.74 2.79
N HIS A 84 -9.74 -6.88 2.46
CA HIS A 84 -11.07 -7.29 2.01
C HIS A 84 -11.14 -7.56 0.51
N LEU A 85 -10.43 -6.77 -0.31
CA LEU A 85 -10.43 -6.90 -1.76
C LEU A 85 -9.56 -8.06 -2.27
N TYR A 86 -8.48 -8.38 -1.54
CA TYR A 86 -7.50 -9.41 -1.91
C TYR A 86 -7.21 -10.38 -0.75
N PRO A 87 -8.22 -11.13 -0.26
CA PRO A 87 -8.08 -11.97 0.92
C PRO A 87 -7.02 -13.07 0.76
N ASP A 88 -6.82 -13.59 -0.45
CA ASP A 88 -5.82 -14.62 -0.73
C ASP A 88 -4.39 -14.08 -0.63
N ILE A 89 -4.16 -12.85 -1.12
CA ILE A 89 -2.87 -12.15 -1.00
C ILE A 89 -2.63 -11.76 0.48
N ALA A 90 -3.68 -11.30 1.16
CA ALA A 90 -3.59 -10.83 2.54
C ALA A 90 -3.30 -11.94 3.55
N GLN A 91 -3.77 -13.17 3.31
CA GLN A 91 -3.54 -14.34 4.16
C GLN A 91 -2.18 -14.99 3.93
N ASP A 92 -1.62 -14.86 2.72
CA ASP A 92 -0.29 -15.38 2.40
C ASP A 92 0.79 -14.34 2.77
N MET A 93 1.65 -14.70 3.72
CA MET A 93 2.71 -13.82 4.20
C MET A 93 3.76 -13.47 3.13
N THR A 94 3.99 -14.36 2.16
CA THR A 94 4.91 -14.14 1.04
C THR A 94 4.31 -13.14 0.07
N LEU A 95 3.06 -13.38 -0.36
CA LEU A 95 2.38 -12.50 -1.33
C LEU A 95 2.10 -11.11 -0.74
N LYS A 96 1.74 -11.05 0.55
CA LYS A 96 1.63 -9.77 1.28
C LYS A 96 2.97 -9.03 1.30
N GLY A 97 4.06 -9.74 1.61
CA GLY A 97 5.40 -9.15 1.62
C GLY A 97 5.85 -8.65 0.25
N GLU A 98 5.55 -9.39 -0.81
CA GLU A 98 5.82 -8.95 -2.19
C GLU A 98 5.00 -7.73 -2.58
N THR A 99 3.71 -7.69 -2.20
CA THR A 99 2.85 -6.53 -2.44
C THR A 99 3.42 -5.29 -1.75
N LEU A 100 3.80 -5.39 -0.47
CA LEU A 100 4.41 -4.27 0.26
C LEU A 100 5.70 -3.76 -0.40
N LYS A 101 6.59 -4.67 -0.83
CA LYS A 101 7.81 -4.30 -1.57
C LYS A 101 7.51 -3.61 -2.91
N ARG A 102 6.45 -4.03 -3.61
CA ARG A 102 6.03 -3.35 -4.84
C ARG A 102 5.50 -1.95 -4.56
N LEU A 103 4.73 -1.77 -3.48
CA LEU A 103 4.25 -0.45 -3.07
C LEU A 103 5.43 0.50 -2.78
N GLU A 104 6.44 0.05 -2.04
CA GLU A 104 7.63 0.85 -1.73
C GLU A 104 8.34 1.39 -2.98
N SER A 105 8.32 0.64 -4.09
CA SER A 105 8.94 1.07 -5.35
C SER A 105 7.99 1.83 -6.28
N LYS A 106 6.70 1.47 -6.31
CA LYS A 106 5.72 2.01 -7.27
C LYS A 106 5.06 3.30 -6.79
N CYS A 107 4.77 3.40 -5.49
CA CYS A 107 4.19 4.58 -4.86
C CYS A 107 4.86 4.81 -3.50
N PRO A 108 6.08 5.38 -3.49
CA PRO A 108 6.83 5.54 -2.26
C PRO A 108 6.12 6.50 -1.29
N ASP A 109 6.16 6.16 0.00
CA ASP A 109 5.70 7.02 1.09
C ASP A 109 6.48 8.36 1.05
N PRO A 110 5.81 9.51 0.88
CA PRO A 110 6.48 10.80 0.79
C PRO A 110 7.25 11.17 2.07
N LEU A 111 6.87 10.61 3.21
CA LEU A 111 7.55 10.83 4.48
C LEU A 111 8.80 9.95 4.65
N SER A 112 8.96 8.91 3.84
CA SER A 112 10.11 7.99 3.95
C SER A 112 11.46 8.70 3.73
N ALA A 113 11.51 9.70 2.85
CA ALA A 113 12.69 10.53 2.62
C ALA A 113 13.04 11.45 3.81
N HIS A 114 12.06 11.72 4.68
CA HIS A 114 12.18 12.61 5.83
C HIS A 114 12.20 11.86 7.17
N ARG A 115 12.11 10.52 7.16
CA ARG A 115 12.01 9.69 8.36
C ARG A 115 13.17 9.94 9.33
N SER A 116 14.41 10.09 8.83
CA SER A 116 15.58 10.40 9.65
C SER A 116 15.51 11.77 10.35
N GLN A 117 14.74 12.72 9.82
CA GLN A 117 14.55 14.06 10.43
C GLN A 117 13.42 14.07 11.46
N LEU A 118 12.52 13.08 11.42
CA LEU A 118 11.38 12.96 12.33
C LEU A 118 11.67 12.03 13.53
N GLU A 119 12.68 11.16 13.42
CA GLU A 119 13.04 10.18 14.47
C GLU A 119 14.10 10.70 15.47
N GLU A 120 14.73 11.86 15.24
CA GLU A 120 15.77 12.40 16.13
C GLU A 120 15.22 13.11 17.39
N GLU A 121 13.90 13.30 17.51
CA GLU A 121 13.23 14.06 18.59
C GLU A 121 12.35 13.18 19.53
N VAL A 122 12.51 11.86 19.56
CA VAL A 122 11.86 11.02 20.59
C VAL A 122 12.91 10.59 21.62
N PRO A 123 13.04 11.29 22.78
CA PRO A 123 13.82 10.77 23.88
C PRO A 123 13.18 9.47 24.36
N THR A 124 13.89 8.37 24.16
CA THR A 124 13.61 7.10 24.85
C THR A 124 13.61 7.34 26.37
N PRO A 125 12.62 6.81 27.12
CA PRO A 125 12.56 6.93 28.57
C PRO A 125 13.72 6.20 29.27
#